data_AF-A0A6M2E4D6-F1
#
_entry.id   AF-A0A6M2E4D6-F1
#
_cell.length_a   1.000
_cell.length_b   1.000
_cell.length_c   1.000
_cell.angle_alpha   90.00
_cell.angle_beta   90.00
_cell.angle_gamma   90.00
#
_symmetry.space_group_name_H-M   'P 1'
#
loop_
_entity.id
_entity.type
_entity.pdbx_description
1 polymer ?
#
loop_
_entity_poly.entity_id
_entity_poly.type
_entity_poly.pdbx_seq_one_letter_code
_entity_poly.pdbx_strand_id
1 'polypeptide(L)'
;NGDFKDRQDAWESLKKRNGTLQYMVRSSYTSAKLADGTLLCWSGTKYSYNEEEHTGIWVTAARLNGTIETFADNITVTRSNGPSTWSTIEKQGMQLVTKYELLFSDATTCELYKIIMQLFGKERSGYQLWVDDNSKDNVSSCCLSALATRTNRTFVTYEKEACQEMEGFWEEMTQKETQYF
;
A
#
# COMPACT_ATOMS: atom_id res chain seq x y z
N ASN A 1 -1.51 -24.42 -9.20
CA ASN A 1 -0.50 -23.53 -8.59
C ASN A 1 0.37 -22.95 -9.70
N GLY A 2 -0.10 -21.87 -10.33
CA GLY A 2 0.74 -21.12 -11.27
C GLY A 2 1.81 -20.36 -10.49
N ASP A 3 3.04 -20.38 -10.98
CA ASP A 3 4.17 -19.70 -10.36
C ASP A 3 3.95 -18.18 -10.44
N PHE A 4 3.78 -17.51 -9.31
CA PHE A 4 3.52 -16.06 -9.25
C PHE A 4 4.80 -15.22 -9.36
N LYS A 5 5.95 -15.81 -9.72
CA LYS A 5 7.24 -15.12 -9.76
C LYS A 5 7.23 -13.86 -10.63
N ASP A 6 6.57 -13.89 -11.78
CA ASP A 6 6.47 -12.73 -12.68
C ASP A 6 5.55 -11.63 -12.14
N ARG A 7 4.89 -11.86 -11.00
CA ARG A 7 3.95 -10.96 -10.33
C ARG A 7 4.50 -10.39 -9.02
N GLN A 8 5.81 -10.50 -8.80
CA GLN A 8 6.50 -10.09 -7.58
C GLN A 8 7.60 -9.06 -7.84
N ASP A 9 7.65 -8.47 -9.03
CA ASP A 9 8.52 -7.34 -9.32
C ASP A 9 7.88 -6.04 -8.81
N ALA A 10 8.30 -5.62 -7.61
CA ALA A 10 7.84 -4.40 -6.98
C ALA A 10 8.29 -3.16 -7.75
N TRP A 11 9.46 -3.17 -8.40
CA TRP A 11 9.90 -2.03 -9.20
C TRP A 11 9.00 -1.81 -10.41
N GLU A 12 8.72 -2.86 -11.18
CA GLU A 12 7.78 -2.79 -12.30
C GLU A 12 6.36 -2.42 -11.83
N SER A 13 5.94 -2.92 -10.66
CA SER A 13 4.64 -2.57 -10.08
C SER A 13 4.55 -1.11 -9.68
N LEU A 14 5.63 -0.54 -9.12
CA LEU A 14 5.74 0.89 -8.82
C LEU A 14 5.64 1.74 -10.08
N LYS A 15 6.40 1.42 -11.13
CA LYS A 15 6.43 2.20 -12.38
C LYS A 15 5.07 2.25 -13.07
N LYS A 16 4.41 1.08 -13.20
CA LYS A 16 3.09 0.98 -13.85
C LYS A 16 2.01 1.75 -13.10
N ARG A 17 2.19 1.97 -11.80
CA ARG A 17 1.21 2.63 -10.92
C ARG A 17 1.67 4.01 -10.46
N ASN A 18 2.63 4.63 -11.14
CA ASN A 18 3.02 6.00 -10.82
C ASN A 18 1.82 6.94 -10.96
N GLY A 19 1.56 7.77 -9.96
CA GLY A 19 0.38 8.63 -9.90
C GLY A 19 -0.96 7.91 -9.71
N THR A 20 -1.00 6.57 -9.65
CA THR A 20 -2.24 5.82 -9.41
C THR A 20 -2.56 5.82 -7.93
N LEU A 21 -3.72 6.39 -7.58
CA LEU A 21 -4.25 6.33 -6.23
C LEU A 21 -4.69 4.90 -5.89
N GLN A 22 -4.26 4.43 -4.71
CA GLN A 22 -4.59 3.12 -4.17
C GLN A 22 -5.15 3.23 -2.75
N TYR A 23 -6.01 2.29 -2.39
CA TYR A 23 -6.63 2.15 -1.08
C TYR A 23 -6.26 0.81 -0.47
N MET A 24 -5.91 0.80 0.81
CA MET A 24 -5.81 -0.46 1.54
C MET A 24 -7.23 -0.91 1.87
N VAL A 25 -7.67 -2.03 1.30
CA VAL A 25 -9.06 -2.55 1.45
C VAL A 25 -9.17 -3.70 2.46
N ARG A 26 -8.07 -4.43 2.67
CA ARG A 26 -7.95 -5.50 3.65
C ARG A 26 -6.57 -5.53 4.29
N SER A 27 -6.51 -5.94 5.55
CA SER A 27 -5.26 -6.23 6.25
C SER A 27 -5.39 -7.48 7.12
N SER A 28 -4.27 -8.08 7.53
CA SER A 28 -4.27 -9.22 8.47
C SER A 28 -4.14 -8.83 9.93
N TYR A 29 -4.16 -7.53 10.24
CA TYR A 29 -3.91 -7.01 11.59
C TYR A 29 -4.89 -5.88 11.94
N THR A 30 -5.21 -5.76 13.23
CA THR A 30 -6.33 -4.94 13.73
C THR A 30 -6.08 -3.44 13.69
N SER A 31 -4.86 -2.98 13.42
CA SER A 31 -4.54 -1.55 13.36
C SER A 31 -5.12 -0.85 12.12
N ALA A 32 -6.13 -1.43 11.49
CA ALA A 32 -7.00 -0.80 10.52
C ALA A 32 -8.09 0.08 11.16
N LYS A 33 -8.31 -0.09 12.47
CA LYS A 33 -9.30 0.64 13.24
C LYS A 33 -8.67 1.31 14.46
N LEU A 34 -9.19 2.48 14.80
CA LEU A 34 -8.95 3.13 16.08
C LEU A 34 -9.63 2.34 17.22
N ALA A 35 -9.33 2.68 18.47
CA ALA A 35 -9.87 2.00 19.64
C ALA A 35 -11.41 2.09 19.74
N ASP A 36 -12.00 3.12 19.14
CA ASP A 36 -13.46 3.33 19.03
C ASP A 36 -14.12 2.57 17.87
N GLY A 37 -13.33 1.83 17.06
CA GLY A 37 -13.81 1.08 15.91
C GLY A 37 -13.80 1.86 14.59
N THR A 38 -13.43 3.15 14.59
CA THR A 38 -13.34 4.00 13.40
C THR A 38 -12.25 3.48 12.46
N LEU A 39 -12.56 3.39 11.16
CA LEU A 39 -11.59 2.97 10.14
C LEU A 39 -10.55 4.06 9.88
N LEU A 40 -9.30 3.64 9.71
CA LEU A 40 -8.21 4.54 9.35
C LEU A 40 -8.22 4.95 7.87
N CYS A 41 -8.93 4.25 6.99
CA CYS A 41 -9.07 4.61 5.58
C CYS A 41 -7.74 4.93 4.87
N TRP A 42 -6.76 4.02 5.01
CA TRP A 42 -5.46 4.20 4.39
C TRP A 42 -5.56 4.24 2.87
N SER A 43 -4.95 5.26 2.29
CA SER A 43 -4.80 5.43 0.85
C SER A 43 -3.43 6.04 0.54
N GLY A 44 -3.03 5.98 -0.71
CA GLY A 44 -1.76 6.57 -1.11
C GLY A 44 -1.51 6.48 -2.60
N THR A 45 -0.60 7.32 -3.05
CA THR A 45 -0.14 7.38 -4.43
C THR A 45 1.39 7.52 -4.45
N LYS A 46 1.99 7.11 -5.56
CA LYS A 46 3.43 7.21 -5.77
C LYS A 46 3.68 8.49 -6.57
N TYR A 47 4.54 9.36 -6.04
CA TYR A 47 4.67 10.73 -6.54
C TYR A 47 5.90 10.93 -7.43
N SER A 48 7.00 10.23 -7.14
CA SER A 48 8.22 10.30 -7.94
C SER A 48 9.03 9.01 -7.86
N TYR A 49 9.85 8.76 -8.89
CA TYR A 49 10.77 7.63 -8.90
C TYR A 49 12.08 7.98 -9.64
N ASN A 50 13.18 7.35 -9.24
CA ASN A 50 14.48 7.37 -9.91
C ASN A 50 14.79 5.96 -10.43
N GLU A 51 14.81 5.80 -11.76
CA GLU A 51 15.05 4.50 -12.42
C GLU A 51 16.41 3.90 -12.10
N GLU A 52 17.44 4.73 -12.05
CA GLU A 52 18.81 4.25 -11.86
C GLU A 52 19.01 3.69 -10.44
N GLU A 53 18.51 4.44 -9.45
CA GLU A 53 18.68 4.11 -8.04
C GLU A 53 17.59 3.16 -7.50
N HIS A 54 16.51 2.92 -8.26
CA HIS A 54 15.31 2.21 -7.81
C HIS A 54 14.71 2.83 -6.54
N THR A 55 14.71 4.16 -6.46
CA THR A 55 14.19 4.96 -5.33
C THR A 55 12.96 5.77 -5.75
N GLY A 56 12.25 6.35 -4.78
CA GLY A 56 11.11 7.21 -5.05
C GLY A 56 10.47 7.80 -3.80
N ILE A 57 9.33 8.47 -3.97
CA ILE A 57 8.51 9.01 -2.88
C ILE A 57 7.13 8.36 -2.93
N TRP A 58 6.72 7.77 -1.81
CA TRP A 58 5.37 7.27 -1.60
C TRP A 58 4.63 8.21 -0.64
N VAL A 59 3.59 8.87 -1.13
CA VAL A 59 2.69 9.68 -0.31
C VAL A 59 1.51 8.82 0.11
N THR A 60 1.28 8.73 1.41
CA THR A 60 0.12 8.04 1.99
C THR A 60 -0.68 8.99 2.85
N ALA A 61 -1.97 8.70 2.98
CA ALA A 61 -2.86 9.44 3.86
C ALA A 61 -3.75 8.46 4.63
N ALA A 62 -4.09 8.84 5.86
CA ALA A 62 -4.97 8.07 6.73
C ALA A 62 -5.81 9.00 7.60
N ARG A 63 -7.03 8.56 7.91
CA ARG A 63 -7.91 9.18 8.89
C ARG A 63 -7.49 8.76 10.31
N LEU A 64 -6.92 9.69 11.06
CA LEU A 64 -6.49 9.51 12.44
C LEU A 64 -7.25 10.49 13.34
N ASN A 65 -7.99 9.97 14.33
CA ASN A 65 -8.77 10.75 15.30
C ASN A 65 -9.68 11.82 14.66
N GLY A 66 -10.29 11.51 13.52
CA GLY A 66 -11.19 12.42 12.80
C GLY A 66 -10.49 13.43 11.88
N THR A 67 -9.16 13.43 11.82
CA THR A 67 -8.37 14.25 10.89
C THR A 67 -7.69 13.39 9.84
N ILE A 68 -7.51 13.91 8.63
CA ILE A 68 -6.69 13.25 7.60
C ILE A 68 -5.24 13.70 7.79
N GLU A 69 -4.36 12.74 8.04
CA GLU A 69 -2.92 12.97 8.13
C GLU A 69 -2.22 12.40 6.89
N THR A 70 -1.17 13.10 6.46
CA THR A 70 -0.36 12.73 5.29
C THR A 70 1.06 12.36 5.70
N PHE A 71 1.59 11.33 5.07
CA PHE A 71 2.95 10.85 5.26
C PHE A 71 3.64 10.75 3.90
N ALA A 72 4.82 11.35 3.78
CA ALA A 72 5.68 11.22 2.62
C ALA A 72 6.91 10.41 3.01
N ASP A 73 7.02 9.20 2.47
CA ASP A 73 8.13 8.30 2.74
C ASP A 73 9.05 8.21 1.52
N ASN A 74 10.36 8.36 1.76
CA ASN A 74 11.34 7.91 0.79
C ASN A 74 11.31 6.38 0.74
N ILE A 75 11.24 5.85 -0.48
CA ILE A 75 11.26 4.42 -0.75
C ILE A 75 12.52 4.03 -1.51
N THR A 76 13.04 2.86 -1.15
CA THR A 76 14.07 2.16 -1.93
C THR A 76 13.56 0.77 -2.24
N VAL A 77 13.60 0.37 -3.51
CA VAL A 77 13.29 -1.01 -3.88
C VAL A 77 14.57 -1.82 -3.87
N THR A 78 14.54 -2.93 -3.16
CA THR A 78 15.65 -3.85 -3.01
C THR A 78 15.25 -5.24 -3.51
N ARG A 79 16.26 -6.02 -3.89
CA ARG A 79 16.08 -7.44 -4.20
C ARG A 79 15.96 -8.21 -2.88
N SER A 80 14.97 -9.10 -2.78
CA SER A 80 14.91 -10.03 -1.65
C SER A 80 15.93 -11.16 -1.82
N ASN A 81 16.22 -11.87 -0.73
CA ASN A 81 17.05 -13.08 -0.76
C ASN A 81 16.30 -14.21 -1.49
N GLY A 82 16.39 -14.22 -2.82
CA GLY A 82 15.64 -15.10 -3.72
C GLY A 82 15.96 -14.81 -5.19
N PRO A 83 15.24 -15.39 -6.17
CA PRO A 83 15.50 -15.13 -7.59
C PRO A 83 15.47 -13.62 -7.88
N SER A 84 16.17 -13.22 -8.94
CA SER A 84 16.64 -11.88 -9.36
C SER A 84 15.67 -10.69 -9.38
N THR A 85 14.48 -10.76 -8.78
CA THR A 85 13.42 -9.77 -8.84
C THR A 85 13.49 -8.74 -7.71
N TRP A 86 13.25 -7.47 -8.06
CA TRP A 86 13.15 -6.34 -7.14
C TRP A 86 11.83 -6.39 -6.36
N SER A 87 11.73 -7.22 -5.32
CA SER A 87 10.44 -7.54 -4.68
C SER A 87 10.13 -6.80 -3.39
N THR A 88 11.09 -6.05 -2.82
CA THR A 88 10.95 -5.45 -1.49
C THR A 88 11.04 -3.95 -1.57
N ILE A 89 10.03 -3.25 -1.06
CA ILE A 89 10.05 -1.80 -0.89
C ILE A 89 10.41 -1.51 0.57
N GLU A 90 11.51 -0.79 0.80
CA GLU A 90 11.90 -0.31 2.12
C GLU A 90 11.47 1.14 2.26
N LYS A 91 10.69 1.43 3.30
CA LYS A 91 10.29 2.79 3.70
C LYS A 91 11.16 3.26 4.85
N GLN A 92 11.74 4.44 4.71
CA GLN A 92 12.45 5.11 5.78
C GLN A 92 11.63 6.30 6.29
N GLY A 93 10.68 6.01 7.18
CA GLY A 93 9.89 7.01 7.90
C GLY A 93 10.48 7.33 9.28
N MET A 94 9.80 8.18 10.06
CA MET A 94 10.20 8.58 11.43
C MET A 94 10.46 7.34 12.32
N GLN A 95 11.75 6.98 12.43
CA GLN A 95 12.33 5.98 13.34
C GLN A 95 11.91 4.51 13.14
N LEU A 96 11.17 4.19 12.08
CA LEU A 96 10.73 2.81 11.80
C LEU A 96 11.09 2.42 10.37
N VAL A 97 11.99 1.45 10.22
CA VAL A 97 12.17 0.77 8.94
C VAL A 97 11.00 -0.18 8.76
N THR A 98 10.22 0.06 7.71
CA THR A 98 9.13 -0.83 7.32
C THR A 98 9.46 -1.42 5.95
N LYS A 99 9.47 -2.75 5.86
CA LYS A 99 9.65 -3.47 4.60
C LYS A 99 8.31 -3.96 4.07
N TYR A 100 8.09 -3.79 2.78
CA TYR A 100 6.92 -4.25 2.04
C TYR A 100 7.40 -5.25 1.00
N GLU A 101 7.21 -6.54 1.27
CA GLU A 101 7.51 -7.60 0.30
C GLU A 101 6.29 -7.77 -0.61
N LEU A 102 6.43 -7.50 -1.91
CA LEU A 102 5.36 -7.73 -2.88
C LEU A 102 5.19 -9.23 -3.09
N LEU A 103 4.05 -9.77 -2.66
CA LEU A 103 3.73 -11.19 -2.79
C LEU A 103 2.93 -11.50 -4.04
N PHE A 104 2.16 -10.52 -4.52
CA PHE A 104 1.31 -10.64 -5.70
C PHE A 104 0.95 -9.24 -6.20
N SER A 105 1.06 -9.03 -7.51
CA SER A 105 0.46 -7.91 -8.23
C SER A 105 -0.21 -8.45 -9.49
N ASP A 106 -1.42 -8.02 -9.80
CA ASP A 106 -2.00 -8.25 -11.13
C ASP A 106 -1.58 -7.18 -12.14
N ALA A 107 -0.68 -6.26 -11.73
CA ALA A 107 -0.21 -5.09 -12.46
C ALA A 107 -1.26 -4.03 -12.81
N THR A 108 -2.55 -4.29 -12.57
CA THR A 108 -3.65 -3.41 -12.98
C THR A 108 -4.51 -2.96 -11.82
N THR A 109 -5.04 -3.87 -11.01
CA THR A 109 -6.05 -3.54 -9.98
C THR A 109 -5.53 -3.66 -8.56
N CYS A 110 -4.67 -4.61 -8.24
CA CYS A 110 -4.28 -4.81 -6.85
C CYS A 110 -2.82 -5.24 -6.64
N GLU A 111 -2.39 -5.02 -5.41
CA GLU A 111 -1.10 -5.43 -4.88
C GLU A 111 -1.30 -6.01 -3.48
N LEU A 112 -0.71 -7.18 -3.24
CA LEU A 112 -0.67 -7.81 -1.92
C LEU A 112 0.76 -7.73 -1.40
N TYR A 113 0.92 -7.03 -0.29
CA TYR A 113 2.20 -6.92 0.40
C TYR A 113 2.20 -7.72 1.68
N LYS A 114 3.36 -8.30 2.01
CA LYS A 114 3.71 -8.66 3.38
C LYS A 114 4.50 -7.51 3.98
N ILE A 115 3.98 -6.96 5.06
CA ILE A 115 4.59 -5.86 5.80
C ILE A 115 5.41 -6.45 6.93
N ILE A 116 6.62 -5.94 7.09
CA ILE A 116 7.52 -6.28 8.18
C ILE A 116 7.93 -4.96 8.85
N MET A 117 7.53 -4.79 10.10
CA MET A 117 7.80 -3.62 10.93
C MET A 117 8.74 -4.01 12.06
N GLN A 118 9.76 -3.20 12.33
CA GLN A 118 10.55 -3.32 13.55
C GLN A 118 10.06 -2.30 14.58
N LEU A 119 9.31 -2.77 15.57
CA LEU A 119 8.79 -1.94 16.66
C LEU A 119 9.51 -2.31 17.96
N PHE A 120 10.27 -1.36 18.53
CA PHE A 120 11.00 -1.55 19.79
C PHE A 120 11.89 -2.81 19.81
N GLY A 121 12.62 -3.05 18.72
CA GLY A 121 13.49 -4.23 18.57
C GLY A 121 12.75 -5.56 18.35
N LYS A 122 11.42 -5.53 18.21
CA LYS A 122 10.61 -6.71 17.88
C LYS A 122 10.09 -6.60 16.45
N GLU A 123 10.32 -7.66 15.69
CA GLU A 123 9.71 -7.79 14.37
C GLU A 123 8.22 -8.13 14.52
N ARG A 124 7.39 -7.39 13.79
CA ARG A 124 5.97 -7.66 13.58
C ARG A 124 5.74 -7.78 12.09
N SER A 125 4.89 -8.72 11.69
CA SER A 125 4.51 -8.84 10.28
C SER A 125 3.02 -9.05 10.11
N GLY A 126 2.56 -8.73 8.90
CA GLY A 126 1.18 -8.90 8.48
C GLY A 126 1.05 -8.70 6.99
N TYR A 127 -0.19 -8.77 6.48
CA TYR A 127 -0.49 -8.61 5.07
C TYR A 127 -1.38 -7.40 4.85
N GLN A 128 -1.17 -6.71 3.73
CA GLN A 128 -2.01 -5.62 3.26
C GLN A 128 -2.40 -5.86 1.81
N LEU A 129 -3.69 -5.75 1.50
CA LEU A 129 -4.20 -5.73 0.14
C LEU A 129 -4.54 -4.29 -0.24
N TRP A 130 -3.81 -3.77 -1.22
CA TRP A 130 -4.00 -2.45 -1.82
C TRP A 130 -4.67 -2.60 -3.17
N VAL A 131 -5.64 -1.74 -3.45
CA VAL A 131 -6.45 -1.78 -4.66
C VAL A 131 -6.51 -0.38 -5.25
N ASP A 132 -6.44 -0.29 -6.57
CA ASP A 132 -6.61 0.95 -7.31
C ASP A 132 -7.97 1.61 -7.04
N ASP A 133 -8.00 2.94 -7.15
CA ASP A 133 -9.17 3.77 -6.88
C ASP A 133 -10.44 3.30 -7.62
N ASN A 134 -10.28 2.83 -8.87
CA ASN A 134 -11.37 2.36 -9.72
C ASN A 134 -11.94 0.99 -9.31
N SER A 135 -11.20 0.18 -8.55
CA SER A 135 -11.62 -1.17 -8.17
C SER A 135 -11.82 -1.36 -6.66
N LYS A 136 -11.60 -0.33 -5.83
CA LYS A 136 -11.70 -0.42 -4.36
C LYS A 136 -13.07 -0.87 -3.86
N ASP A 137 -14.14 -0.51 -4.57
CA ASP A 137 -15.53 -0.90 -4.27
C ASP A 137 -15.89 -2.31 -4.80
N ASN A 138 -15.12 -2.84 -5.75
CA ASN A 138 -15.38 -4.12 -6.40
C ASN A 138 -14.08 -4.91 -6.57
N VAL A 139 -13.46 -5.25 -5.45
CA VAL A 139 -12.17 -5.94 -5.41
C VAL A 139 -12.27 -7.31 -6.08
N SER A 140 -11.41 -7.58 -7.06
CA SER A 140 -11.48 -8.83 -7.82
C SER A 140 -11.30 -10.06 -6.91
N SER A 141 -11.98 -11.15 -7.26
CA SER A 141 -11.85 -12.42 -6.54
C SER A 141 -10.43 -12.98 -6.58
N CYS A 142 -9.64 -12.66 -7.62
CA CYS A 142 -8.24 -13.03 -7.73
C CYS A 142 -7.40 -12.37 -6.61
N CYS A 143 -7.59 -11.07 -6.40
CA CYS A 143 -6.92 -10.30 -5.35
C CYS A 143 -7.29 -10.80 -3.95
N LEU A 144 -8.58 -11.05 -3.71
CA LEU A 144 -9.06 -11.60 -2.44
C LEU A 144 -8.53 -13.02 -2.19
N SER A 145 -8.48 -13.86 -3.22
CA SER A 145 -7.92 -15.22 -3.13
C SER A 145 -6.43 -15.18 -2.80
N ALA A 146 -5.67 -14.26 -3.42
CA ALA A 146 -4.25 -14.09 -3.13
C ALA A 146 -4.03 -13.81 -1.63
N LEU A 147 -4.82 -12.93 -1.01
CA LEU A 147 -4.75 -12.69 0.44
C LEU A 147 -5.18 -13.91 1.26
N ALA A 148 -6.27 -14.59 0.87
CA ALA A 148 -6.80 -15.76 1.58
C ALA A 148 -5.80 -16.93 1.62
N THR A 149 -4.90 -17.04 0.63
CA THR A 149 -3.81 -18.05 0.66
C THR A 149 -2.72 -17.75 1.69
N ARG A 150 -2.66 -16.53 2.23
CA ARG A 150 -1.60 -16.08 3.15
C ARG A 150 -2.07 -15.97 4.59
N THR A 151 -3.36 -15.74 4.80
CA THR A 151 -3.94 -15.57 6.13
C THR A 151 -5.42 -15.96 6.14
N ASN A 152 -5.88 -16.58 7.22
CA ASN A 152 -7.30 -16.82 7.51
C ASN A 152 -7.94 -15.68 8.31
N ARG A 153 -7.13 -14.74 8.81
CA ARG A 153 -7.58 -13.57 9.58
C ARG A 153 -7.40 -12.33 8.73
N THR A 154 -8.52 -11.69 8.40
CA THR A 154 -8.55 -10.44 7.65
C THR A 154 -9.49 -9.44 8.30
N PHE A 155 -9.17 -8.16 8.13
CA PHE A 155 -9.96 -7.03 8.59
C PHE A 155 -10.28 -6.13 7.40
N VAL A 156 -11.49 -5.60 7.39
CA VAL A 156 -11.88 -4.52 6.47
C VAL A 156 -11.16 -3.24 6.89
N THR A 157 -10.49 -2.60 5.94
CA THR A 157 -9.75 -1.35 6.18
C THR A 157 -10.27 -0.16 5.37
N TYR A 158 -11.12 -0.44 4.38
CA TYR A 158 -11.85 0.53 3.57
C TYR A 158 -13.32 0.12 3.51
N GLU A 159 -14.20 1.08 3.80
CA GLU A 159 -15.64 1.02 3.58
C GLU A 159 -16.03 2.35 2.95
N LYS A 160 -16.79 2.31 1.86
CA LYS A 160 -17.09 3.48 1.02
C LYS A 160 -17.65 4.65 1.83
N GLU A 161 -18.67 4.37 2.63
CA GLU A 161 -19.36 5.37 3.45
C GLU A 161 -18.45 5.93 4.55
N ALA A 162 -17.56 5.11 5.10
CA ALA A 162 -16.64 5.53 6.17
C ALA A 162 -15.43 6.32 5.66
N CYS A 163 -15.06 6.11 4.39
CA CYS A 163 -13.83 6.62 3.78
C CYS A 163 -14.07 7.68 2.70
N GLN A 164 -15.30 8.16 2.53
CA GLN A 164 -15.66 9.17 1.51
C GLN A 164 -14.83 10.46 1.64
N GLU A 165 -14.49 10.89 2.86
CA GLU A 165 -13.64 12.07 3.10
C GLU A 165 -12.25 11.94 2.46
N MET A 166 -11.74 10.71 2.29
CA MET A 166 -10.45 10.49 1.63
C MET A 166 -10.51 10.81 0.14
N GLU A 167 -11.65 10.59 -0.52
CA GLU A 167 -11.82 10.86 -1.95
C GLU A 167 -11.72 12.37 -2.21
N GLY A 168 -12.47 13.17 -1.47
CA GLY A 168 -12.41 14.63 -1.56
C GLY A 168 -11.02 15.19 -1.21
N PHE A 169 -10.33 14.59 -0.23
CA PHE A 169 -8.95 14.97 0.10
C PHE A 169 -8.00 14.80 -1.10
N TRP A 170 -8.05 13.66 -1.79
CA TRP A 170 -7.16 13.43 -2.93
C TRP A 170 -7.51 14.30 -4.13
N GLU A 171 -8.80 14.55 -4.39
CA GLU A 171 -9.22 15.51 -5.42
C GLU A 171 -8.63 16.91 -5.17
N GLU A 172 -8.70 17.40 -3.93
CA GLU A 172 -8.10 18.69 -3.56
C GLU A 172 -6.57 18.70 -3.69
N MET A 173 -5.90 17.62 -3.28
CA MET A 173 -4.45 17.50 -3.38
C MET A 173 -3.99 17.54 -4.84
N THR A 174 -4.62 16.77 -5.72
CA THR A 174 -4.31 16.74 -7.16
C THR A 174 -4.55 18.11 -7.80
N GLN A 175 -5.65 18.79 -7.44
CA GLN A 175 -5.91 20.16 -7.93
C GLN A 175 -4.82 21.15 -7.50
N LYS A 176 -4.39 21.10 -6.24
CA LYS A 176 -3.34 21.99 -5.74
C LYS A 176 -2.01 21.74 -6.44
N GLU A 177 -1.62 20.49 -6.66
CA GLU A 177 -0.38 20.16 -7.38
C GLU A 177 -0.38 20.74 -8.80
N THR A 178 -1.50 20.67 -9.53
CA THR A 178 -1.60 21.27 -10.88
C THR A 178 -1.47 22.79 -10.91
N GLN A 179 -1.59 23.49 -9.78
CA GLN A 179 -1.41 24.95 -9.71
C GLN A 179 0.07 25.36 -9.54
N TYR A 180 0.94 24.42 -9.19
CA TYR A 180 2.37 24.68 -8.95
C TYR A 180 3.28 24.21 -10.10
N PHE A 181 2.70 23.72 -11.20
CA PHE A 181 3.39 23.32 -12.44
C PHE A 181 2.76 24.00 -13.65
#